data_AF-G0U585-F1
#
_entry.id   AF-G0U585-F1
#
_cell.length_a   1.000
_cell.length_b   1.000
_cell.length_c   1.000
_cell.angle_alpha   90.00
_cell.angle_beta   90.00
_cell.angle_gamma   90.00
#
_symmetry.space_group_name_H-M   'P 1'
#
loop_
_entity.id
_entity.type
_entity.pdbx_description
1 polymer ?
#
loop_
_entity_poly.entity_id
_entity_poly.type
_entity_poly.pdbx_seq_one_letter_code
_entity_poly.pdbx_strand_id
1 'polypeptide(L)'
;MTTLSKERDNNVIMRRLLESVNFDLDKYIVATAQKAAENQKLQEEAADIRQTVSQVEFCDMAKNEIRVKWEDLRTLEAEVRRMNALNDDNLIERKRSILLHSYRKLHRFGKDLIDALGNDTRFNTGSLESQRLTLIDDASTFTKEVVRCMESL
;
A
#
# COMPACT_ATOMS: atom_id res chain seq x y z
N MET A 1 7.97 77.04 28.69
CA MET A 1 6.94 76.93 27.63
C MET A 1 7.33 75.89 26.56
N THR A 2 7.93 74.75 26.95
CA THR A 2 8.61 73.81 26.02
C THR A 2 8.20 72.34 26.20
N THR A 3 7.43 72.02 27.25
CA THR A 3 6.97 70.66 27.57
C THR A 3 5.68 70.30 26.81
N LEU A 4 4.72 71.22 26.75
CA LEU A 4 3.44 71.05 26.03
C LEU A 4 3.60 70.79 24.52
N SER A 5 4.62 71.37 23.88
CA SER A 5 4.90 71.12 22.45
C SER A 5 5.40 69.70 22.21
N LYS A 6 6.29 69.19 23.09
CA LYS A 6 6.83 67.84 22.99
C LYS A 6 5.77 66.76 23.25
N GLU A 7 4.84 67.00 24.17
CA GLU A 7 3.71 66.09 24.42
C GLU A 7 2.73 66.03 23.26
N ARG A 8 2.52 67.16 22.56
CA ARG A 8 1.68 67.24 21.37
C ARG A 8 2.31 66.52 20.18
N ASP A 9 3.62 66.69 19.97
CA ASP A 9 4.35 66.00 18.90
C ASP A 9 4.42 64.48 19.15
N ASN A 10 4.62 64.06 20.41
CA ASN A 10 4.58 62.65 20.78
C ASN A 10 3.20 62.01 20.54
N ASN A 11 2.11 62.74 20.83
CA ASN A 11 0.75 62.27 20.54
C ASN A 11 0.51 62.11 19.03
N VAL A 12 1.01 63.04 18.20
CA VAL A 12 0.90 62.95 16.74
C VAL A 12 1.69 61.75 16.20
N ILE A 13 2.89 61.51 16.74
CA ILE A 13 3.72 60.36 16.37
C ILE A 13 3.06 59.04 16.80
N MET A 14 2.51 58.95 18.02
CA MET A 14 1.77 57.78 18.49
C MET A 14 0.50 57.53 17.67
N ARG A 15 -0.23 58.58 17.29
CA ARG A 15 -1.43 58.46 16.46
C ARG A 15 -1.08 57.98 15.05
N ARG A 16 -0.01 58.49 14.45
CA ARG A 16 0.51 58.01 13.17
C ARG A 16 1.05 56.58 13.26
N LEU A 17 1.66 56.20 14.37
CA LEU A 17 2.08 54.82 14.63
C LEU A 17 0.85 53.90 14.73
N LEU A 18 -0.19 54.28 15.47
CA LEU A 18 -1.45 53.52 15.55
C LEU A 18 -2.18 53.46 14.21
N GLU A 19 -2.17 54.54 13.42
CA GLU A 19 -2.70 54.56 12.04
C GLU A 19 -1.82 53.72 11.07
N SER A 20 -0.51 53.59 11.33
CA SER A 20 0.39 52.73 10.56
C SER A 20 0.35 51.26 10.97
N VAL A 21 -0.08 51.00 12.22
CA VAL A 21 -0.38 49.68 12.78
C VAL A 21 -1.88 49.40 12.63
N ASN A 22 -2.49 49.85 11.53
CA ASN A 22 -3.83 49.44 11.14
C ASN A 22 -3.76 47.98 10.65
N PHE A 23 -3.57 47.08 11.62
CA PHE A 23 -3.53 45.65 11.44
C PHE A 23 -4.97 45.22 11.13
N ASP A 24 -5.23 45.01 9.85
CA ASP A 24 -6.52 44.54 9.36
C ASP A 24 -6.66 43.06 9.74
N LEU A 25 -7.14 42.85 10.97
CA LEU A 25 -7.36 41.54 11.58
C LEU A 25 -8.25 40.67 10.70
N ASP A 26 -9.23 41.28 10.01
CA ASP A 26 -10.14 40.60 9.11
C ASP A 26 -9.41 40.06 7.87
N LYS A 27 -8.51 40.84 7.27
CA LYS A 27 -7.64 40.33 6.19
C LYS A 27 -6.75 39.17 6.64
N TYR A 28 -6.24 39.22 7.87
CA TYR A 28 -5.43 38.12 8.41
C TYR A 28 -6.29 36.87 8.66
N ILE A 29 -7.48 37.02 9.23
CA ILE A 29 -8.44 35.92 9.43
C ILE A 29 -8.78 35.27 8.09
N VAL A 30 -9.10 36.06 7.05
CA VAL A 30 -9.40 35.55 5.71
C VAL A 30 -8.20 34.82 5.10
N ALA A 31 -6.99 35.40 5.18
CA ALA A 31 -5.78 34.78 4.65
C ALA A 31 -5.42 33.46 5.38
N THR A 32 -5.63 33.40 6.70
CA THR A 32 -5.42 32.16 7.48
C THR A 32 -6.45 31.09 7.15
N ALA A 33 -7.72 31.45 6.96
CA ALA A 33 -8.76 30.52 6.53
C ALA A 33 -8.49 29.97 5.13
N GLN A 34 -8.05 30.82 4.18
CA GLN A 34 -7.64 30.39 2.85
C GLN A 34 -6.46 29.42 2.89
N LYS A 35 -5.41 29.74 3.66
CA LYS A 35 -4.27 28.82 3.86
C LYS A 35 -4.66 27.52 4.53
N ALA A 36 -5.59 27.54 5.49
CA ALA A 36 -6.08 26.33 6.12
C ALA A 36 -6.82 25.43 5.13
N ALA A 37 -7.66 26.00 4.27
CA ALA A 37 -8.36 25.27 3.21
C ALA A 37 -7.39 24.72 2.16
N GLU A 38 -6.36 25.48 1.76
CA GLU A 38 -5.30 25.01 0.87
C GLU A 38 -4.50 23.86 1.49
N ASN A 39 -4.12 23.99 2.76
CA ASN A 39 -3.42 22.93 3.48
C ASN A 39 -4.27 21.66 3.60
N GLN A 40 -5.58 21.79 3.81
CA GLN A 40 -6.48 20.64 3.85
C GLN A 40 -6.53 19.92 2.49
N LYS A 41 -6.67 20.66 1.38
CA LYS A 41 -6.62 20.07 0.03
C LYS A 41 -5.31 19.34 -0.23
N LEU A 42 -4.18 19.96 0.11
CA LEU A 42 -2.86 19.33 -0.02
C LEU A 42 -2.72 18.08 0.85
N GLN A 43 -3.35 18.04 2.03
CA GLN A 43 -3.36 16.85 2.88
C GLN A 43 -4.20 15.72 2.28
N GLU A 44 -5.35 16.03 1.69
CA GLU A 44 -6.20 15.08 0.97
C GLU A 44 -5.46 14.51 -0.26
N GLU A 45 -4.87 15.38 -1.09
CA GLU A 45 -4.04 14.96 -2.24
C GLU A 45 -2.84 14.09 -1.81
N ALA A 46 -2.17 14.44 -0.71
CA ALA A 46 -1.09 13.64 -0.17
C ALA A 46 -1.56 12.28 0.39
N ALA A 47 -2.80 12.18 0.88
CA ALA A 47 -3.37 10.91 1.31
C ALA A 47 -3.65 10.00 0.11
N ASP A 48 -4.24 10.54 -0.96
CA ASP A 48 -4.52 9.81 -2.20
C ASP A 48 -3.25 9.29 -2.87
N ILE A 49 -2.19 10.11 -2.92
CA ILE A 49 -0.88 9.70 -3.42
C ILE A 49 -0.32 8.55 -2.58
N ARG A 50 -0.37 8.67 -1.24
CA ARG A 50 0.13 7.60 -0.34
C ARG A 50 -0.64 6.30 -0.52
N GLN A 51 -1.96 6.37 -0.67
CA GLN A 51 -2.78 5.19 -0.95
C GLN A 51 -2.39 4.56 -2.29
N THR A 52 -2.21 5.37 -3.33
CA THR A 52 -1.79 4.89 -4.66
C THR A 52 -0.45 4.17 -4.58
N VAL A 53 0.54 4.77 -3.92
CA VAL A 53 1.88 4.18 -3.76
C VAL A 53 1.79 2.85 -3.03
N SER A 54 1.02 2.79 -1.93
CA SER A 54 0.83 1.53 -1.19
C SER A 54 0.19 0.43 -2.04
N GLN A 55 -0.75 0.77 -2.92
CA GLN A 55 -1.39 -0.18 -3.84
C GLN A 55 -0.44 -0.65 -4.94
N VAL A 56 0.40 0.24 -5.48
CA VAL A 56 1.46 -0.13 -6.44
C VAL A 56 2.44 -1.11 -5.80
N GLU A 57 2.96 -0.77 -4.63
CA GLU A 57 3.93 -1.62 -3.90
C GLU A 57 3.34 -2.99 -3.59
N PHE A 58 2.07 -3.04 -3.18
CA PHE A 58 1.36 -4.28 -2.92
C PHE A 58 1.26 -5.15 -4.19
N CYS A 59 0.84 -4.57 -5.33
CA CYS A 59 0.78 -5.27 -6.62
C CYS A 59 2.14 -5.83 -7.04
N ASP A 60 3.19 -5.01 -6.96
CA ASP A 60 4.54 -5.40 -7.39
C ASP A 60 5.10 -6.51 -6.50
N MET A 61 4.87 -6.43 -5.19
CA MET A 61 5.26 -7.48 -4.25
C MET A 61 4.48 -8.77 -4.50
N ALA A 62 3.16 -8.70 -4.66
CA ALA A 62 2.31 -9.85 -4.94
C ALA A 62 2.75 -10.57 -6.23
N LYS A 63 3.04 -9.81 -7.28
CA LYS A 63 3.55 -10.35 -8.56
C LYS A 63 4.87 -11.10 -8.38
N ASN A 64 5.80 -10.50 -7.65
CA ASN A 64 7.11 -11.14 -7.39
C ASN A 64 6.95 -12.39 -6.54
N GLU A 65 6.11 -12.37 -5.51
CA GLU A 65 5.92 -13.51 -4.62
C GLU A 65 5.25 -14.67 -5.36
N ILE A 66 4.21 -14.43 -6.19
CA ILE A 66 3.62 -15.46 -7.07
C ILE A 66 4.71 -16.12 -7.92
N ARG A 67 5.59 -15.32 -8.54
CA ARG A 67 6.67 -15.84 -9.38
C ARG A 67 7.61 -16.76 -8.59
N VAL A 68 8.00 -16.37 -7.37
CA VAL A 68 8.84 -17.20 -6.50
C VAL A 68 8.11 -18.51 -6.13
N LYS A 69 6.81 -18.45 -5.82
CA LYS A 69 6.04 -19.67 -5.51
C LYS A 69 5.88 -20.61 -6.70
N TRP A 70 5.88 -20.09 -7.92
CA TRP A 70 5.96 -20.92 -9.12
C TRP A 70 7.29 -21.69 -9.22
N GLU A 71 8.40 -21.10 -8.78
CA GLU A 71 9.69 -21.79 -8.71
C GLU A 71 9.71 -22.86 -7.61
N ASP A 72 9.11 -22.56 -6.46
CA ASP A 72 8.90 -23.54 -5.38
C ASP A 72 8.08 -24.74 -5.88
N LEU A 73 6.98 -24.48 -6.61
CA LEU A 73 6.13 -25.50 -7.18
C LEU A 73 6.91 -26.42 -8.14
N ARG A 74 7.66 -25.85 -9.08
CA ARG A 74 8.51 -26.62 -10.01
C ARG A 74 9.55 -27.47 -9.28
N THR A 75 10.09 -26.94 -8.19
CA THR A 75 11.04 -27.67 -7.34
C THR A 75 10.38 -28.88 -6.69
N LEU A 76 9.17 -28.73 -6.15
CA LEU A 76 8.40 -29.83 -5.58
C LEU A 76 8.03 -30.88 -6.65
N GLU A 77 7.64 -30.48 -7.85
CA GLU A 77 7.38 -31.41 -8.97
C GLU A 77 8.63 -32.23 -9.33
N ALA A 78 9.81 -31.59 -9.34
CA ALA A 78 11.07 -32.30 -9.56
C ALA A 78 11.40 -33.29 -8.42
N GLU A 79 11.00 -33.01 -7.18
CA GLU A 79 11.14 -33.94 -6.06
C GLU A 79 10.18 -35.14 -6.16
N VAL A 80 8.97 -34.95 -6.67
CA VAL A 80 8.01 -36.04 -6.96
C VAL A 80 8.59 -37.00 -7.97
N ARG A 81 9.15 -36.48 -9.09
CA ARG A 81 9.81 -37.32 -10.11
C ARG A 81 10.96 -38.14 -9.52
N ARG A 82 11.72 -37.56 -8.59
CA ARG A 82 12.80 -38.26 -7.88
C ARG A 82 12.31 -39.28 -6.86
N MET A 83 11.13 -39.06 -6.28
CA MET A 83 10.50 -40.02 -5.36
C MET A 83 10.16 -41.34 -6.08
N ASN A 84 9.73 -41.28 -7.34
CA ASN A 84 9.41 -42.46 -8.16
C ASN A 84 10.63 -43.36 -8.45
N ALA A 85 11.85 -42.88 -8.21
CA ALA A 85 13.09 -43.65 -8.35
C ALA A 85 13.55 -44.31 -7.04
N LEU A 86 12.84 -44.10 -5.93
CA LEU A 86 13.13 -44.74 -4.66
C LEU A 86 12.57 -46.16 -4.66
N ASN A 87 13.30 -47.08 -4.02
CA ASN A 87 12.90 -48.49 -3.91
C ASN A 87 12.37 -48.85 -2.50
N ASP A 88 12.44 -47.93 -1.54
CA ASP A 88 12.02 -48.15 -0.15
C ASP A 88 10.66 -47.49 0.11
N ASP A 89 9.65 -48.33 0.33
CA ASP A 89 8.26 -47.91 0.58
C ASP A 89 8.13 -46.97 1.79
N ASN A 90 8.90 -47.19 2.87
CA ASN A 90 8.86 -46.33 4.05
C ASN A 90 9.43 -44.94 3.75
N LEU A 91 10.45 -44.87 2.91
CA LEU A 91 11.05 -43.61 2.50
C LEU A 91 10.12 -42.85 1.54
N ILE A 92 9.44 -43.57 0.65
CA ILE A 92 8.42 -43.01 -0.25
C ILE A 92 7.28 -42.39 0.57
N GLU A 93 6.68 -43.14 1.50
CA GLU A 93 5.61 -42.67 2.39
C GLU A 93 6.00 -41.39 3.16
N ARG A 94 7.20 -41.38 3.76
CA ARG A 94 7.72 -40.21 4.49
C ARG A 94 7.90 -39.00 3.57
N LYS A 95 8.49 -39.21 2.39
CA LYS A 95 8.71 -38.13 1.42
C LYS A 95 7.39 -37.59 0.88
N ARG A 96 6.42 -38.47 0.60
CA ARG A 96 5.06 -38.11 0.18
C ARG A 96 4.38 -37.20 1.20
N SER A 97 4.46 -37.54 2.49
CA SER A 97 3.90 -36.72 3.57
C SER A 97 4.52 -35.32 3.63
N ILE A 98 5.85 -35.21 3.50
CA ILE A 98 6.56 -33.93 3.46
C ILE A 98 6.15 -33.09 2.24
N LEU A 99 6.10 -33.70 1.06
CA LEU A 99 5.70 -33.02 -0.17
C LEU A 99 4.26 -32.52 -0.07
N LEU A 100 3.33 -33.35 0.40
CA LEU A 100 1.92 -32.97 0.57
C LEU A 100 1.76 -31.79 1.53
N HIS A 101 2.55 -31.74 2.62
CA HIS A 101 2.58 -30.59 3.52
C HIS A 101 3.06 -29.31 2.82
N SER A 102 4.11 -29.40 2.01
CA SER A 102 4.63 -28.27 1.23
C SER A 102 3.62 -27.77 0.20
N TYR A 103 2.96 -28.66 -0.55
CA TYR A 103 1.90 -28.26 -1.47
C TYR A 103 0.72 -27.60 -0.76
N ARG A 104 0.31 -28.10 0.42
CA ARG A 104 -0.75 -27.45 1.22
C ARG A 104 -0.38 -26.03 1.64
N LYS A 105 0.90 -25.76 1.93
CA LYS A 105 1.38 -24.40 2.21
C LYS A 105 1.28 -23.51 0.97
N LEU A 106 1.70 -23.99 -0.20
CA LEU A 106 1.57 -23.26 -1.46
C LEU A 106 0.10 -22.98 -1.80
N HIS A 107 -0.78 -23.96 -1.63
CA HIS A 107 -2.21 -23.79 -1.86
C HIS A 107 -2.83 -22.75 -0.92
N ARG A 108 -2.42 -22.76 0.36
CA ARG A 108 -2.87 -21.75 1.32
C ARG A 108 -2.39 -20.35 0.90
N PHE A 109 -1.13 -20.21 0.53
CA PHE A 109 -0.61 -18.94 0.02
C PHE A 109 -1.45 -18.39 -1.15
N GLY A 110 -1.78 -19.24 -2.13
CA GLY A 110 -2.58 -18.82 -3.28
C GLY A 110 -3.98 -18.33 -2.87
N LYS A 111 -4.62 -19.00 -1.91
CA LYS A 111 -5.90 -18.56 -1.34
C LYS A 111 -5.80 -17.26 -0.55
N ASP A 112 -4.83 -17.17 0.36
CA ASP A 112 -4.61 -15.99 1.19
C ASP A 112 -4.34 -14.76 0.32
N LEU A 113 -3.64 -14.93 -0.81
CA LEU A 113 -3.38 -13.86 -1.76
C LEU A 113 -4.64 -13.42 -2.53
N ILE A 114 -5.48 -14.36 -2.97
CA ILE A 114 -6.77 -14.06 -3.59
C ILE A 114 -7.66 -13.29 -2.60
N ASP A 115 -7.70 -13.73 -1.34
CA ASP A 115 -8.49 -13.08 -0.30
C ASP A 115 -7.96 -11.67 -0.01
N ALA A 116 -6.64 -11.49 0.07
CA ALA A 116 -6.02 -10.18 0.23
C ALA A 116 -6.34 -9.23 -0.94
N LEU A 117 -6.27 -9.73 -2.18
CA LEU A 117 -6.63 -8.95 -3.38
C LEU A 117 -8.13 -8.71 -3.49
N GLY A 118 -8.96 -9.59 -2.92
CA GLY A 118 -10.43 -9.56 -3.01
C GLY A 118 -11.11 -8.71 -1.95
N ASN A 119 -10.50 -8.53 -0.77
CA ASN A 119 -11.09 -7.81 0.35
C ASN A 119 -11.00 -6.29 0.24
N ASP A 120 -10.12 -5.74 -0.61
CA ASP A 120 -10.01 -4.30 -0.80
C ASP A 120 -11.13 -3.77 -1.71
N THR A 121 -11.84 -2.74 -1.24
CA THR A 121 -12.72 -1.91 -2.07
C THR A 121 -11.88 -1.27 -3.17
N ARG A 122 -12.05 -1.73 -4.42
CA ARG A 122 -11.51 -1.22 -5.71
C ARG A 122 -10.25 -0.36 -5.62
N PHE A 123 -9.20 -0.76 -6.33
CA PHE A 123 -7.98 0.04 -6.39
C PHE A 123 -8.29 1.40 -7.02
N ASN A 124 -7.62 2.44 -6.51
CA ASN A 124 -8.03 3.83 -6.70
C ASN A 124 -7.88 4.35 -8.15
N THR A 125 -7.16 3.62 -9.00
CA THR A 125 -7.02 3.91 -10.43
C THR A 125 -7.40 2.69 -11.27
N GLY A 126 -7.91 2.94 -12.49
CA GLY A 126 -8.32 1.87 -13.40
C GLY A 126 -7.18 0.95 -13.84
N SER A 127 -5.95 1.47 -13.91
CA SER A 127 -4.75 0.67 -14.22
C SER A 127 -4.42 -0.28 -13.07
N LEU A 128 -4.44 0.21 -11.83
CA LEU A 128 -4.20 -0.60 -10.64
C LEU A 128 -5.30 -1.65 -10.44
N GLU A 129 -6.54 -1.30 -10.72
CA GLU A 129 -7.65 -2.25 -10.67
C GLU A 129 -7.49 -3.37 -11.72
N SER A 130 -7.04 -3.04 -12.93
CA SER A 130 -6.74 -4.05 -13.96
C SER A 130 -5.60 -4.98 -13.52
N GLN A 131 -4.57 -4.44 -12.89
CA GLN A 131 -3.46 -5.23 -12.32
C GLN A 131 -3.94 -6.15 -11.19
N ARG A 132 -4.76 -5.63 -10.27
CA ARG A 132 -5.39 -6.42 -9.20
C ARG A 132 -6.15 -7.62 -9.75
N LEU A 133 -7.00 -7.40 -10.76
CA LEU A 133 -7.77 -8.47 -11.41
C LEU A 133 -6.85 -9.51 -12.07
N THR A 134 -5.80 -9.06 -12.75
CA THR A 134 -4.81 -9.96 -13.36
C THR A 134 -4.11 -10.81 -12.30
N LEU A 135 -3.73 -10.22 -11.17
CA LEU A 135 -3.10 -10.94 -10.06
C LEU A 135 -4.03 -11.96 -9.41
N ILE A 136 -5.33 -11.66 -9.33
CA ILE A 136 -6.33 -12.63 -8.86
C ILE A 136 -6.39 -13.83 -9.80
N ASP A 137 -6.40 -13.58 -11.11
CA ASP A 137 -6.42 -14.66 -12.12
C ASP A 137 -5.13 -15.50 -12.08
N ASP A 138 -3.97 -14.84 -11.92
CA ASP A 138 -2.68 -15.51 -11.76
C ASP A 138 -2.62 -16.37 -10.49
N ALA A 139 -3.08 -15.83 -9.35
CA ALA A 139 -3.13 -16.55 -8.08
C ALA A 139 -4.13 -17.72 -8.13
N SER A 140 -5.26 -17.55 -8.82
CA SER A 140 -6.26 -18.60 -9.07
C SER A 140 -5.67 -19.73 -9.93
N THR A 141 -4.96 -19.37 -10.99
CA THR A 141 -4.27 -20.33 -11.87
C THR A 141 -3.20 -21.10 -11.12
N PHE A 142 -2.36 -20.41 -10.34
CA PHE A 142 -1.38 -21.02 -9.46
C PHE A 142 -2.02 -22.00 -8.46
N THR A 143 -3.11 -21.57 -7.80
CA THR A 143 -3.81 -22.40 -6.81
C THR A 143 -4.36 -23.68 -7.44
N LYS A 144 -4.95 -23.59 -8.64
CA LYS A 144 -5.44 -24.75 -9.39
C LYS A 144 -4.30 -25.71 -9.76
N GLU A 145 -3.16 -25.17 -10.18
CA GLU A 145 -1.99 -25.99 -10.52
C GLU A 145 -1.46 -26.75 -9.30
N VAL A 146 -1.37 -26.09 -8.15
CA VAL A 146 -0.96 -26.73 -6.89
C VAL A 146 -1.91 -27.88 -6.53
N VAL A 147 -3.23 -27.69 -6.66
CA VAL A 147 -4.22 -28.75 -6.42
C VAL A 147 -4.00 -29.93 -7.37
N ARG A 148 -3.82 -29.66 -8.66
CA ARG A 148 -3.52 -30.70 -9.65
C ARG A 148 -2.28 -31.51 -9.27
N CYS A 149 -1.21 -30.83 -8.84
CA CYS A 149 0.02 -31.51 -8.40
C CYS A 149 -0.21 -32.33 -7.11
N MET A 150 -1.03 -31.86 -6.17
CA MET A 150 -1.41 -32.62 -4.98
C MET A 150 -2.20 -33.89 -5.31
N GLU A 151 -3.09 -33.84 -6.29
CA GLU A 151 -3.88 -34.99 -6.75
C GLU A 151 -3.03 -36.03 -7.50
N SER A 152 -1.92 -35.60 -8.10
CA SER A 152 -0.98 -36.47 -8.82
C SER A 152 0.06 -37.17 -7.93
N LEU A 153 0.05 -36.89 -6.63
CA LEU A 153 1.05 -37.31 -5.65
C LEU A 153 0.65 -38.56 -4.88
#